data_AF-A0A1D2J851-F1
#
_entry.id   AF-A0A1D2J851-F1
#
_cell.length_a   1.000
_cell.length_b   1.000
_cell.length_c   1.000
_cell.angle_alpha   90.00
_cell.angle_beta   90.00
_cell.angle_gamma   90.00
#
_symmetry.space_group_name_H-M   'P 1'
#
loop_
_entity.id
_entity.type
_entity.pdbx_description
1 polymer ?
#
loop_
_entity_poly.entity_id
_entity_poly.type
_entity_poly.pdbx_seq_one_letter_code
_entity_poly.pdbx_strand_id
1 'polypeptide(L)'
;MSTTLTASGSFTADVPTILCVAVTLSLLPIAGLLTILLIPSTSAKCHRILFCWHAYDALTHFIVEGSFLYNCFFTYTTIDSATARHIRNSPFLNHPQRLYGAAYGTGPMARLWQEYGKADSRWLGADAGIVSLELLTVFLGGPAATYICYLVYKSSSSSSLSTAQWAKCQFRMWFVAAGLAVAELYGGFMTFAPEWLTGKFEVGSVGHSILQTLTLKPYEIGQRKSLIDKIGMSHGKVSLRKHRMFHASRISHSQADSNHQEVSIIHWLVSALSPSVMAMEDGSGSFC
;
A
#
# COMPACT_ATOMS: atom_id res chain seq x y z
N MET A 1 -34.07 28.36 4.17
CA MET A 1 -33.75 27.74 2.87
C MET A 1 -32.51 26.89 3.08
N SER A 2 -32.66 25.56 3.10
CA SER A 2 -31.55 24.63 3.28
C SER A 2 -30.90 24.35 1.93
N THR A 3 -29.61 24.65 1.81
CA THR A 3 -28.82 24.40 0.61
C THR A 3 -28.42 22.92 0.58
N THR A 4 -29.05 22.14 -0.29
CA THR A 4 -28.68 20.75 -0.57
C THR A 4 -27.41 20.73 -1.41
N LEU A 5 -26.27 20.39 -0.81
CA LEU A 5 -25.04 20.08 -1.56
C LEU A 5 -25.03 18.59 -1.93
N THR A 6 -25.64 18.26 -3.07
CA THR A 6 -25.47 16.96 -3.73
C THR A 6 -24.62 17.15 -4.96
N ALA A 7 -23.31 16.96 -4.82
CA ALA A 7 -22.40 16.76 -5.94
C ALA A 7 -21.58 15.49 -5.70
N SER A 8 -22.24 14.33 -5.75
CA SER A 8 -21.57 13.06 -5.98
C SER A 8 -21.32 12.94 -7.49
N GLY A 9 -20.26 13.60 -7.97
CA GLY A 9 -19.79 13.42 -9.34
C GLY A 9 -19.36 11.97 -9.56
N SER A 10 -19.85 11.32 -10.61
CA SER A 10 -19.39 9.99 -11.02
C SER A 10 -17.89 10.01 -11.27
N PHE A 11 -17.16 9.03 -10.70
CA PHE A 11 -15.76 8.80 -11.04
C PHE A 11 -15.63 8.65 -12.55
N THR A 12 -14.89 9.57 -13.17
CA THR A 12 -14.60 9.52 -14.61
C THR A 12 -13.12 9.25 -14.73
N ALA A 13 -12.76 8.06 -15.22
CA ALA A 13 -11.38 7.74 -15.53
C ALA A 13 -10.95 8.58 -16.75
N ASP A 14 -10.26 9.68 -16.49
CA ASP A 14 -9.71 10.51 -17.56
C ASP A 14 -8.54 9.78 -18.27
N VAL A 15 -8.25 10.19 -19.50
CA VAL A 15 -7.18 9.58 -20.31
C VAL A 15 -5.83 9.57 -19.57
N PRO A 16 -5.40 10.64 -18.87
CA PRO A 16 -4.20 10.62 -18.04
C PRO A 16 -4.23 9.53 -16.97
N THR A 17 -5.31 9.40 -16.19
CA THR A 17 -5.44 8.34 -15.18
C THR A 17 -5.27 6.96 -15.80
N ILE A 18 -5.96 6.70 -16.92
CA ILE A 18 -5.89 5.40 -17.61
C ILE A 18 -4.45 5.10 -18.05
N LEU A 19 -3.76 6.07 -18.64
CA LEU A 19 -2.38 5.90 -19.11
C LEU A 19 -1.41 5.67 -17.94
N CYS A 20 -1.56 6.40 -16.83
CA CYS A 20 -0.70 6.25 -15.66
C CYS A 20 -0.90 4.88 -15.01
N VAL A 21 -2.15 4.45 -14.83
CA VAL A 21 -2.47 3.11 -14.33
C VAL A 21 -1.94 2.04 -15.28
N ALA A 22 -2.10 2.21 -16.60
CA ALA A 22 -1.58 1.25 -17.58
C ALA A 22 -0.05 1.11 -17.51
N VAL A 23 0.69 2.22 -17.36
CA VAL A 23 2.14 2.20 -17.20
C VAL A 23 2.53 1.45 -15.91
N THR A 24 1.94 1.80 -14.77
CA THR A 24 2.24 1.13 -13.49
C THR A 24 1.91 -0.36 -13.56
N LEU A 25 0.75 -0.73 -14.10
CA LEU A 25 0.35 -2.14 -14.26
C LEU A 25 1.21 -2.89 -15.28
N SER A 26 1.89 -2.20 -16.20
CA SER A 26 2.77 -2.84 -17.19
C SER A 26 4.09 -3.35 -16.59
N LEU A 27 4.49 -2.89 -15.41
CA LEU A 27 5.74 -3.34 -14.78
C LEU A 27 5.69 -4.82 -14.38
N LEU A 28 4.53 -5.30 -13.90
CA LEU A 28 4.35 -6.70 -13.52
C LEU A 28 4.47 -7.69 -14.69
N PRO A 29 3.81 -7.49 -15.85
CA PRO A 29 4.03 -8.36 -17.01
C PRO A 29 5.45 -8.24 -17.57
N ILE A 30 6.12 -7.08 -17.46
CA ILE A 30 7.55 -6.97 -17.81
C ILE A 30 8.40 -7.85 -16.88
N ALA A 31 8.17 -7.80 -15.57
CA ALA A 31 8.85 -8.68 -14.61
C ALA A 31 8.56 -10.17 -14.87
N GLY A 32 7.32 -10.51 -15.23
CA GLY A 32 6.92 -11.85 -15.65
C GLY A 32 7.66 -12.31 -16.91
N LEU A 33 7.79 -11.45 -17.92
CA LEU A 33 8.56 -11.73 -19.13
C LEU A 33 10.04 -11.94 -18.80
N LEU A 34 10.65 -11.08 -17.99
CA LEU A 34 12.03 -11.25 -17.52
C LEU A 34 12.23 -12.60 -16.80
N THR A 35 11.26 -13.01 -15.99
CA THR A 35 11.28 -14.32 -15.32
C THR A 35 11.28 -15.47 -16.31
N ILE A 36 10.44 -15.41 -17.35
CA ILE A 36 10.36 -16.44 -18.39
C ILE A 36 11.66 -16.51 -19.20
N LEU A 37 12.27 -15.36 -19.48
CA LEU A 37 13.50 -15.26 -20.28
C LEU A 37 14.76 -15.69 -19.50
N LEU A 38 14.84 -15.36 -18.21
CA LEU A 38 16.07 -15.51 -17.43
C LEU A 38 16.07 -16.74 -16.52
N ILE A 39 14.90 -17.22 -16.06
CA ILE A 39 14.82 -18.35 -15.13
C ILE A 39 14.28 -19.60 -15.86
N PRO A 40 15.07 -20.69 -15.94
CA PRO A 40 14.64 -21.94 -16.59
C PRO A 40 13.32 -22.47 -16.02
N SER A 41 12.46 -22.98 -16.90
CA SER A 41 11.16 -23.56 -16.51
C SER A 41 11.28 -24.79 -15.61
N THR A 42 12.44 -25.45 -15.64
CA THR A 42 12.82 -26.57 -14.76
C THR A 42 13.15 -26.16 -13.33
N SER A 43 13.36 -24.86 -13.08
CA SER A 43 13.66 -24.33 -11.74
C SER A 43 12.43 -24.41 -10.83
N ALA A 44 12.68 -24.52 -9.52
CA ALA A 44 11.62 -24.52 -8.52
C ALA A 44 10.70 -23.30 -8.67
N LYS A 45 9.38 -23.51 -8.54
CA LYS A 45 8.36 -22.45 -8.66
C LYS A 45 8.64 -21.28 -7.72
N CYS A 46 9.10 -21.57 -6.50
CA CYS A 46 9.49 -20.55 -5.52
C CYS A 46 10.53 -19.57 -6.08
N HIS A 47 11.60 -20.06 -6.73
CA HIS A 47 12.61 -19.19 -7.34
C HIS A 47 12.04 -18.31 -8.46
N ARG A 48 11.10 -18.84 -9.25
CA ARG A 48 10.44 -18.06 -10.32
C ARG A 48 9.57 -16.94 -9.75
N ILE A 49 8.82 -17.23 -8.68
CA ILE A 49 8.02 -16.23 -7.97
C ILE A 49 8.92 -15.18 -7.32
N LEU A 50 9.96 -15.61 -6.62
CA LEU A 50 10.92 -14.73 -5.95
C LEU A 50 11.62 -13.80 -6.95
N PHE A 51 12.05 -14.33 -8.10
CA PHE A 51 12.63 -13.52 -9.17
C PHE A 51 11.62 -12.50 -9.71
N CYS A 52 10.38 -12.93 -10.00
CA CYS A 52 9.34 -12.05 -10.54
C CYS A 52 9.02 -10.90 -9.58
N TRP A 53 8.87 -11.22 -8.28
CA TRP A 53 8.62 -10.23 -7.23
C TRP A 53 9.72 -9.18 -7.18
N HIS A 54 10.98 -9.59 -7.01
CA HIS A 54 12.09 -8.64 -6.91
C HIS A 54 12.44 -7.94 -8.23
N ALA A 55 12.07 -8.52 -9.39
CA ALA A 55 12.20 -7.84 -10.67
C ALA A 55 11.15 -6.71 -10.79
N TYR A 56 9.91 -6.96 -10.38
CA TYR A 56 8.86 -5.93 -10.32
C TYR A 56 9.23 -4.80 -9.34
N ASP A 57 9.76 -5.18 -8.19
CA ASP A 57 10.27 -4.30 -7.15
C ASP A 57 11.41 -3.40 -7.66
N ALA A 58 12.45 -3.99 -8.28
CA ALA A 58 13.54 -3.23 -8.91
C ALA A 58 13.05 -2.27 -10.01
N LEU A 59 12.08 -2.70 -10.84
CA LEU A 59 11.47 -1.84 -11.86
C LEU A 59 10.71 -0.67 -11.23
N THR A 60 10.01 -0.90 -10.13
CA THR A 60 9.28 0.16 -9.41
C THR A 60 10.24 1.19 -8.85
N HIS A 61 11.29 0.75 -8.15
CA HIS A 61 12.34 1.65 -7.63
C HIS A 61 13.00 2.46 -8.75
N PHE A 62 13.44 1.83 -9.84
CA PHE A 62 14.17 2.58 -10.86
C PHE A 62 13.29 3.43 -11.77
N ILE A 63 12.10 2.97 -12.14
CA ILE A 63 11.25 3.65 -13.12
C ILE A 63 10.30 4.61 -12.43
N VAL A 64 9.55 4.14 -11.43
CA VAL A 64 8.52 4.94 -10.77
C VAL A 64 9.21 5.92 -9.83
N GLU A 65 9.84 5.43 -8.76
CA GLU A 65 10.46 6.25 -7.73
C GLU A 65 11.63 7.08 -8.28
N GLY A 66 12.45 6.49 -9.15
CA GLY A 66 13.51 7.21 -9.87
C GLY A 66 12.97 8.41 -10.67
N SER A 67 11.79 8.29 -11.27
CA SER A 67 11.15 9.42 -11.96
C SER A 67 10.59 10.48 -11.02
N PHE A 68 10.16 10.10 -9.80
CA PHE A 68 9.80 11.07 -8.76
C PHE A 68 11.01 11.92 -8.38
N LEU A 69 12.11 11.26 -8.02
CA LEU A 69 13.36 11.95 -7.67
C LEU A 69 13.81 12.87 -8.80
N TYR A 70 13.76 12.41 -10.05
CA TYR A 70 14.08 13.25 -11.20
C TYR A 70 13.25 14.55 -11.21
N ASN A 71 11.93 14.47 -10.98
CA ASN A 71 11.09 15.65 -10.92
C ASN A 71 11.41 16.54 -9.70
N CYS A 72 11.73 15.97 -8.55
CA CYS A 72 12.10 16.73 -7.36
C CYS A 72 13.44 17.48 -7.51
N PHE A 73 14.39 16.97 -8.29
CA PHE A 73 15.70 17.63 -8.47
C PHE A 73 15.77 18.53 -9.71
N PHE A 74 15.05 18.21 -10.78
CA PHE A 74 15.24 18.85 -12.09
C PHE A 74 14.03 19.59 -12.64
N THR A 75 12.82 19.33 -12.12
CA THR A 75 11.60 20.03 -12.56
C THR A 75 11.23 21.11 -11.54
N TYR A 76 11.21 22.37 -11.97
CA TYR A 76 10.83 23.48 -11.10
C TYR A 76 10.18 24.64 -11.85
N THR A 77 9.46 25.47 -11.10
CA THR A 77 9.06 26.81 -11.53
C THR A 77 9.71 27.87 -10.65
N THR A 78 9.83 29.10 -11.16
CA THR A 78 10.36 30.24 -10.42
C THR A 78 9.25 31.12 -9.88
N ILE A 79 9.40 31.59 -8.65
CA ILE A 79 8.48 32.53 -7.99
C ILE A 79 9.21 33.82 -7.64
N ASP A 80 8.46 34.91 -7.53
CA ASP A 80 9.01 36.20 -7.15
C ASP A 80 9.42 36.23 -5.66
N SER A 81 10.31 37.16 -5.32
CA SER A 81 10.85 37.31 -3.96
C SER A 81 9.81 37.69 -2.91
N ALA A 82 8.68 38.29 -3.30
CA ALA A 82 7.62 38.58 -2.35
C ALA A 82 6.86 37.30 -2.00
N THR A 83 6.46 36.51 -3.00
CA THR A 83 5.82 35.21 -2.81
C THR A 83 6.71 34.24 -2.04
N ALA A 84 7.99 34.16 -2.38
CA ALA A 84 8.96 33.29 -1.69
C ALA A 84 9.04 33.53 -0.17
N ARG A 85 8.90 34.78 0.28
CA ARG A 85 8.91 35.15 1.71
C ARG A 85 7.66 34.70 2.48
N HIS A 86 6.56 34.43 1.78
CA HIS A 86 5.30 33.98 2.41
C HIS A 86 5.20 32.46 2.52
N ILE A 87 6.07 31.71 1.84
CA ILE A 87 6.09 30.25 1.93
C ILE A 87 6.70 29.85 3.27
N ARG A 88 5.90 29.16 4.08
CA ARG A 88 6.25 28.74 5.45
C ARG A 88 7.23 27.57 5.51
N ASN A 89 7.40 26.84 4.41
CA ASN A 89 8.26 25.66 4.34
C ASN A 89 9.71 26.05 4.02
N SER A 90 10.66 25.27 4.55
CA SER A 90 12.08 25.47 4.22
C SER A 90 12.31 25.25 2.73
N PRO A 91 13.07 26.12 2.07
CA PRO A 91 13.29 26.02 0.63
C PRO A 91 14.12 24.79 0.29
N PHE A 92 13.60 23.95 -0.62
CA PHE A 92 14.32 22.78 -1.11
C PHE A 92 15.63 23.21 -1.77
N LEU A 93 16.73 22.51 -1.47
CA LEU A 93 18.09 22.81 -1.95
C LEU A 93 18.57 24.25 -1.69
N ASN A 94 18.03 24.93 -0.67
CA ASN A 94 18.36 26.31 -0.34
C ASN A 94 18.11 27.30 -1.51
N HIS A 95 17.09 27.02 -2.34
CA HIS A 95 16.67 27.88 -3.43
C HIS A 95 15.26 28.46 -3.18
N PRO A 96 15.13 29.58 -2.45
CA PRO A 96 13.82 30.09 -2.00
C PRO A 96 12.89 30.57 -3.11
N GLN A 97 13.43 30.86 -4.29
CA GLN A 97 12.65 31.30 -5.46
C GLN A 97 12.26 30.14 -6.38
N ARG A 98 12.51 28.88 -6.00
CA ARG A 98 12.21 27.71 -6.82
C ARG A 98 11.25 26.77 -6.10
N LEU A 99 10.20 26.39 -6.80
CA LEU A 99 9.30 25.32 -6.37
C LEU A 99 9.57 24.11 -7.24
N TYR A 100 10.03 23.03 -6.60
CA TYR A 100 10.43 21.79 -7.25
C TYR A 100 9.32 20.75 -7.19
N GLY A 101 9.30 19.83 -8.16
CA GLY A 101 8.44 18.65 -8.15
C GLY A 101 7.63 18.46 -9.43
N ALA A 102 6.88 17.36 -9.44
CA ALA A 102 6.10 16.93 -10.59
C ALA A 102 4.97 17.90 -10.97
N ALA A 103 4.50 18.73 -10.04
CA ALA A 103 3.47 19.74 -10.30
C ALA A 103 3.78 20.66 -11.50
N TYR A 104 5.06 20.91 -11.75
CA TYR A 104 5.52 21.83 -12.78
C TYR A 104 6.01 21.12 -14.06
N GLY A 105 5.96 19.79 -14.09
CA GLY A 105 6.39 18.98 -15.22
C GLY A 105 5.27 18.72 -16.23
N THR A 106 5.64 18.62 -17.50
CA THR A 106 4.72 18.28 -18.59
C THR A 106 4.93 16.89 -19.17
N GLY A 107 6.04 16.23 -18.82
CA GLY A 107 6.41 14.91 -19.32
C GLY A 107 5.54 13.77 -18.76
N PRO A 108 5.56 12.57 -19.37
CA PRO A 108 4.69 11.45 -18.99
C PRO A 108 4.81 11.06 -17.52
N MET A 109 6.03 10.98 -16.99
CA MET A 109 6.25 10.63 -15.59
C MET A 109 5.82 11.76 -14.63
N ALA A 110 5.95 13.02 -15.04
CA ALA A 110 5.39 14.12 -14.26
C ALA A 110 3.85 14.04 -14.20
N ARG A 111 3.19 13.65 -15.29
CA ARG A 111 1.75 13.39 -15.30
C ARG A 111 1.37 12.23 -14.39
N LEU A 112 2.15 11.15 -14.36
CA LEU A 112 1.96 10.04 -13.42
C LEU A 112 1.96 10.51 -11.98
N TRP A 113 2.94 11.33 -11.60
CA TRP A 113 3.01 11.89 -10.24
C TRP A 113 1.95 12.95 -9.95
N GLN A 114 1.47 13.67 -10.97
CA GLN A 114 0.32 14.56 -10.82
C GLN A 114 -0.98 13.80 -10.55
N GLU A 115 -1.17 12.66 -11.22
CA GLU A 115 -2.30 11.76 -10.98
C GLU A 115 -2.21 11.12 -9.60
N TYR A 116 -1.03 10.62 -9.21
CA TYR A 116 -0.79 10.11 -7.86
C TYR A 116 -1.01 11.20 -6.80
N GLY A 117 -0.60 12.44 -7.12
CA GLY A 117 -0.77 13.61 -6.27
C GLY A 117 -2.21 14.01 -5.97
N LYS A 118 -3.19 13.46 -6.71
CA LYS A 118 -4.62 13.59 -6.36
C LYS A 118 -4.98 12.79 -5.10
N ALA A 119 -4.24 11.73 -4.81
CA ALA A 119 -4.40 10.91 -3.61
C ALA A 119 -3.50 11.36 -2.45
N ASP A 120 -2.32 11.91 -2.76
CA ASP A 120 -1.38 12.44 -1.77
C ASP A 120 -0.59 13.61 -2.37
N SER A 121 -0.99 14.84 -2.02
CA SER A 121 -0.43 16.05 -2.64
C SER A 121 1.05 16.28 -2.33
N ARG A 122 1.63 15.59 -1.33
CA ARG A 122 3.05 15.71 -0.99
C ARG A 122 3.95 15.26 -2.14
N TRP A 123 3.46 14.37 -2.99
CA TRP A 123 4.17 13.85 -4.17
C TRP A 123 4.15 14.80 -5.38
N LEU A 124 3.39 15.90 -5.30
CA LEU A 124 3.42 16.95 -6.32
C LEU A 124 4.66 17.83 -6.20
N GLY A 125 5.19 17.97 -4.98
CA GLY A 125 6.33 18.81 -4.65
C GLY A 125 7.57 18.01 -4.22
N ALA A 126 8.65 18.70 -3.91
CA ALA A 126 9.84 18.12 -3.29
C ALA A 126 9.73 18.15 -1.76
N ASP A 127 8.86 17.31 -1.18
CA ASP A 127 8.84 17.12 0.28
C ASP A 127 10.16 16.48 0.74
N ALA A 128 10.88 17.13 1.65
CA ALA A 128 12.22 16.69 2.03
C ALA A 128 12.23 15.32 2.73
N GLY A 129 11.17 14.96 3.46
CA GLY A 129 11.04 13.66 4.11
C GLY A 129 10.86 12.56 3.09
N ILE A 130 9.91 12.74 2.16
CA ILE A 130 9.65 11.79 1.08
C ILE A 130 10.88 11.68 0.17
N VAL A 131 11.46 12.79 -0.30
CA VAL A 131 12.66 12.76 -1.15
C VAL A 131 13.83 12.05 -0.47
N SER A 132 14.04 12.23 0.84
CA SER A 132 15.10 11.54 1.58
C SER A 132 14.89 10.03 1.63
N LEU A 133 13.63 9.59 1.77
CA LEU A 133 13.25 8.18 1.77
C LEU A 133 13.41 7.58 0.38
N GLU A 134 12.92 8.26 -0.65
CA GLU A 134 12.98 7.81 -2.04
C GLU A 134 14.42 7.74 -2.57
N LEU A 135 15.34 8.57 -2.05
CA LEU A 135 16.77 8.40 -2.30
C LEU A 135 17.27 7.03 -1.82
N LEU A 136 16.83 6.55 -0.66
CA LEU A 136 17.22 5.23 -0.15
C LEU A 136 16.59 4.10 -0.96
N THR A 137 15.33 4.21 -1.34
CA THR A 137 14.65 3.17 -2.12
C THR A 137 15.25 3.04 -3.52
N VAL A 138 15.57 4.16 -4.18
CA VAL A 138 16.18 4.14 -5.52
C VAL A 138 17.66 3.70 -5.48
N PHE A 139 18.46 4.23 -4.55
CA PHE A 139 19.90 3.97 -4.53
C PHE A 139 20.32 2.75 -3.71
N LEU A 140 19.46 2.23 -2.83
CA LEU A 140 19.72 1.02 -2.05
C LEU A 140 18.70 -0.08 -2.35
N GLY A 141 17.40 0.24 -2.34
CA GLY A 141 16.31 -0.72 -2.60
C GLY A 141 16.40 -1.35 -3.99
N GLY A 142 16.38 -0.54 -5.05
CA GLY A 142 16.51 -1.00 -6.44
C GLY A 142 17.73 -1.88 -6.70
N PRO A 143 18.95 -1.47 -6.28
CA PRO A 143 20.14 -2.30 -6.39
C PRO A 143 20.08 -3.58 -5.56
N ALA A 144 19.50 -3.55 -4.35
CA ALA A 144 19.31 -4.74 -3.53
C ALA A 144 18.35 -5.74 -4.19
N ALA A 145 17.20 -5.27 -4.70
CA ALA A 145 16.24 -6.07 -5.47
C ALA A 145 16.89 -6.71 -6.70
N THR A 146 17.65 -5.92 -7.46
CA THR A 146 18.42 -6.40 -8.62
C THR A 146 19.47 -7.45 -8.23
N TYR A 147 20.15 -7.25 -7.10
CA TYR A 147 21.12 -8.21 -6.60
C TYR A 147 20.47 -9.53 -6.17
N ILE A 148 19.27 -9.48 -5.58
CA ILE A 148 18.47 -10.68 -5.28
C ILE A 148 18.11 -11.41 -6.59
N CYS A 149 17.62 -10.70 -7.61
CA CYS A 149 17.36 -11.29 -8.93
C CYS A 149 18.60 -11.97 -9.52
N TYR A 150 19.78 -11.33 -9.41
CA TYR A 150 21.04 -11.92 -9.85
C TYR A 150 21.38 -13.22 -9.09
N LEU A 151 21.19 -13.25 -7.77
CA LEU A 151 21.45 -14.43 -6.96
C LEU A 151 20.48 -15.58 -7.29
N VAL A 152 19.20 -15.28 -7.51
CA VAL A 152 18.21 -16.26 -7.97
C VAL A 152 18.58 -16.80 -9.34
N TYR A 153 18.91 -15.92 -10.30
CA TYR A 153 19.37 -16.32 -11.63
C TYR A 153 20.58 -17.25 -11.56
N LYS A 154 21.58 -16.89 -10.76
CA LYS A 154 22.80 -17.68 -10.58
C LYS A 154 22.49 -19.05 -9.96
N SER A 155 21.62 -19.10 -8.95
CA SER A 155 21.20 -20.35 -8.32
C SER A 155 20.38 -21.25 -9.24
N SER A 156 19.64 -20.67 -10.19
CA SER A 156 18.74 -21.42 -11.09
C SER A 156 19.44 -21.88 -12.37
N SER A 157 20.46 -21.16 -12.84
CA SER A 157 21.11 -21.43 -14.14
C SER A 157 22.42 -22.21 -14.04
N SER A 158 23.01 -22.37 -12.86
CA SER A 158 24.33 -22.98 -12.70
C SER A 158 24.24 -24.44 -12.28
N SER A 159 24.20 -25.36 -13.26
CA SER A 159 24.26 -26.82 -13.03
C SER A 159 25.60 -27.31 -12.44
N SER A 160 26.59 -26.43 -12.28
CA SER A 160 27.95 -26.74 -11.84
C SER A 160 28.37 -26.07 -10.52
N LEU A 161 27.45 -25.43 -9.77
CA LEU A 161 27.81 -24.88 -8.46
C LEU A 161 28.09 -26.00 -7.46
N SER A 162 29.20 -25.91 -6.73
CA SER A 162 29.42 -26.79 -5.59
C SER A 162 28.40 -26.49 -4.48
N THR A 163 28.11 -27.49 -3.64
CA THR A 163 27.17 -27.36 -2.51
C THR A 163 27.48 -26.16 -1.62
N ALA A 164 28.77 -25.89 -1.36
CA ALA A 164 29.21 -24.75 -0.56
C ALA A 164 28.92 -23.40 -1.24
N GLN A 165 29.09 -23.32 -2.57
CA GLN A 165 28.81 -22.09 -3.31
C GLN A 165 27.31 -21.82 -3.41
N TRP A 166 26.50 -22.87 -3.60
CA TRP A 166 25.05 -22.76 -3.60
C TRP A 166 24.53 -22.27 -2.25
N ALA A 167 24.98 -22.86 -1.14
CA ALA A 167 24.60 -22.44 0.21
C ALA A 167 24.96 -20.97 0.49
N LYS A 168 26.14 -20.53 0.06
CA LYS A 168 26.55 -19.12 0.16
C LYS A 168 25.67 -18.17 -0.66
N CYS A 169 25.25 -18.58 -1.86
CA CYS A 169 24.34 -17.79 -2.68
C CYS A 169 22.98 -17.65 -2.01
N GLN A 170 22.41 -18.75 -1.48
CA GLN A 170 21.13 -18.70 -0.78
C GLN A 170 21.18 -17.88 0.50
N PHE A 171 22.22 -18.03 1.32
CA PHE A 171 22.38 -17.20 2.50
C PHE A 171 22.40 -15.71 2.16
N ARG A 172 23.19 -15.31 1.16
CA ARG A 172 23.26 -13.91 0.71
C ARG A 172 21.93 -13.42 0.18
N MET A 173 21.22 -14.25 -0.59
CA MET A 173 19.92 -13.91 -1.17
C MET A 173 18.91 -13.61 -0.07
N TRP A 174 18.73 -14.54 0.88
CA TRP A 174 17.79 -14.38 1.97
C TRP A 174 18.17 -13.25 2.94
N PHE A 175 19.47 -13.07 3.20
CA PHE A 175 19.94 -11.97 4.03
C PHE A 175 19.58 -10.60 3.42
N VAL A 176 19.82 -10.43 2.12
CA VAL A 176 19.49 -9.17 1.42
C VAL A 176 17.98 -9.01 1.27
N ALA A 177 17.24 -10.08 0.93
CA ALA A 177 15.78 -10.04 0.81
C ALA A 177 15.10 -9.68 2.13
N ALA A 178 15.55 -10.24 3.25
CA ALA A 178 15.02 -9.88 4.56
C ALA A 178 15.34 -8.42 4.93
N GLY A 179 16.57 -7.97 4.67
CA GLY A 179 16.96 -6.57 4.89
C GLY A 179 16.15 -5.58 4.04
N LEU A 180 15.93 -5.91 2.76
CA LEU A 180 15.14 -5.13 1.83
C LEU A 180 13.67 -5.04 2.30
N ALA A 181 13.05 -6.18 2.63
CA ALA A 181 11.66 -6.19 3.10
C ALA A 181 11.45 -5.37 4.39
N VAL A 182 12.42 -5.38 5.32
CA VAL A 182 12.37 -4.53 6.51
C VAL A 182 12.49 -3.05 6.15
N ALA A 183 13.39 -2.71 5.23
CA ALA A 183 13.58 -1.33 4.78
C ALA A 183 12.32 -0.80 4.07
N GLU A 184 11.70 -1.59 3.21
CA GLU A 184 10.45 -1.24 2.52
C GLU A 184 9.28 -1.08 3.50
N LEU A 185 9.14 -1.99 4.46
CA LEU A 185 8.12 -1.90 5.49
C LEU A 185 8.29 -0.63 6.34
N TYR A 186 9.53 -0.33 6.73
CA TYR A 186 9.85 0.88 7.46
C TYR A 186 9.59 2.14 6.62
N GLY A 187 9.98 2.12 5.34
CA GLY A 187 9.73 3.22 4.41
C GLY A 187 8.24 3.50 4.26
N GLY A 188 7.44 2.47 3.98
CA GLY A 188 5.98 2.58 3.92
C GLY A 188 5.39 3.16 5.21
N PHE A 189 5.85 2.70 6.37
CA PHE A 189 5.42 3.26 7.65
C PHE A 189 5.76 4.75 7.78
N MET A 190 6.97 5.17 7.42
CA MET A 190 7.39 6.57 7.47
C MET A 190 6.64 7.47 6.48
N THR A 191 6.18 6.92 5.36
CA THR A 191 5.36 7.65 4.38
C THR A 191 3.92 7.85 4.85
N PHE A 192 3.31 6.82 5.45
CA PHE A 192 1.87 6.84 5.78
C PHE A 192 1.55 7.21 7.23
N ALA A 193 2.37 6.80 8.20
CA ALA A 193 2.09 7.07 9.61
C ALA A 193 1.95 8.57 9.95
N PRO A 194 2.73 9.50 9.36
CA PRO A 194 2.53 10.93 9.58
C PRO A 194 1.13 11.42 9.18
N GLU A 195 0.53 10.87 8.11
CA GLU A 195 -0.82 11.26 7.68
C GLU A 195 -1.88 10.73 8.64
N TRP A 196 -1.71 9.51 9.16
CA TRP A 196 -2.58 8.97 10.20
C TRP A 196 -2.55 9.81 11.48
N LEU A 197 -1.37 10.29 11.86
CA LEU A 197 -1.18 11.11 13.06
C LEU A 197 -1.72 12.54 12.89
N THR A 198 -1.65 13.10 11.68
CA THR A 198 -2.11 14.47 11.40
C THR A 198 -3.57 14.54 10.97
N GLY A 199 -4.23 13.38 10.75
CA GLY A 199 -5.63 13.29 10.35
C GLY A 199 -5.91 13.81 8.95
N LYS A 200 -4.88 14.04 8.14
CA LYS A 200 -4.97 14.49 6.75
C LYS A 200 -5.08 13.29 5.83
N PHE A 201 -6.23 12.62 5.85
CA PHE A 201 -6.56 11.73 4.75
C PHE A 201 -6.95 12.62 3.56
N GLU A 202 -6.02 12.93 2.67
CA GLU A 202 -6.32 13.57 1.37
C GLU A 202 -7.04 12.61 0.41
N VAL A 203 -7.96 11.79 0.94
CA VAL A 203 -8.94 11.05 0.16
C VAL A 203 -9.91 12.09 -0.40
N GLY A 204 -9.71 12.49 -1.66
CA GLY A 204 -10.60 13.40 -2.38
C GLY A 204 -12.06 13.06 -2.11
N SER A 205 -12.77 13.98 -1.44
CA SER A 205 -14.23 14.17 -1.25
C SER A 205 -15.21 12.97 -1.22
N VAL A 206 -14.78 11.73 -1.15
CA VAL A 206 -15.64 10.52 -1.15
C VAL A 206 -15.44 9.68 0.11
N GLY A 207 -14.27 9.77 0.76
CA GLY A 207 -13.99 9.07 2.03
C GLY A 207 -14.66 9.70 3.25
N HIS A 208 -14.87 11.02 3.23
CA HIS A 208 -15.50 11.74 4.35
C HIS A 208 -16.96 11.37 4.55
N SER A 209 -17.69 10.99 3.50
CA SER A 209 -19.10 10.59 3.62
C SER A 209 -19.27 9.21 4.26
N ILE A 210 -18.32 8.29 4.06
CA ILE A 210 -18.40 6.92 4.62
C ILE A 210 -17.83 6.90 6.05
N LEU A 211 -16.69 7.58 6.30
CA LEU A 211 -16.10 7.62 7.62
C LEU A 211 -16.91 8.45 8.61
N GLN A 212 -17.56 9.55 8.20
CA GLN A 212 -18.45 10.33 9.07
C GLN A 212 -19.78 9.60 9.35
N THR A 213 -20.24 8.74 8.43
CA THR A 213 -21.41 7.88 8.64
C THR A 213 -21.12 6.70 9.57
N LEU A 214 -19.87 6.23 9.63
CA LEU A 214 -19.46 5.10 10.49
C LEU A 214 -18.92 5.52 11.86
N THR A 215 -18.36 6.73 12.02
CA THR A 215 -17.89 7.24 13.33
C THR A 215 -18.97 7.94 14.16
N LEU A 216 -20.06 8.44 13.55
CA LEU A 216 -21.13 9.14 14.29
C LEU A 216 -22.30 8.24 14.72
N LYS A 217 -22.39 6.98 14.27
CA LYS A 217 -23.48 6.07 14.68
C LYS A 217 -23.39 5.45 16.08
N PRO A 218 -22.22 5.27 16.74
CA PRO A 218 -22.23 4.66 18.07
C PRO A 218 -22.73 5.60 19.18
N TYR A 219 -22.63 6.92 19.00
CA TYR A 219 -22.99 7.89 20.06
C TYR A 219 -24.49 8.24 20.11
N GLU A 220 -25.21 8.22 18.98
CA GLU A 220 -26.65 8.53 18.98
C GLU A 220 -27.57 7.34 19.32
N ILE A 221 -27.06 6.10 19.26
CA ILE A 221 -27.84 4.90 19.64
C ILE A 221 -27.96 4.76 21.17
N GLY A 222 -27.00 5.33 21.93
CA GLY A 222 -27.03 5.33 23.40
C GLY A 222 -28.10 6.25 24.01
N GLN A 223 -28.39 7.40 23.38
CA GLN A 223 -29.39 8.33 23.91
C GLN A 223 -30.83 8.00 23.47
N ARG A 224 -31.03 7.33 22.33
CA ARG A 224 -32.38 6.89 21.93
C ARG A 224 -32.95 5.76 22.79
N LYS A 225 -32.13 4.86 23.36
CA LYS A 225 -32.65 3.84 24.29
C LYS A 225 -33.18 4.42 25.60
N SER A 226 -32.52 5.44 26.14
CA SER A 226 -32.98 6.11 27.38
C SER A 226 -34.31 6.87 27.20
N LEU A 227 -34.57 7.40 26.00
CA LEU A 227 -35.81 8.12 25.71
C LEU A 227 -36.99 7.17 25.40
N ILE A 228 -36.74 6.02 24.77
CA ILE A 228 -37.78 5.04 24.44
C ILE A 228 -38.19 4.24 25.69
N ASP A 229 -37.27 3.93 26.60
CA ASP A 229 -37.59 3.27 27.88
C ASP A 229 -38.38 4.18 28.84
N LYS A 230 -38.23 5.51 28.72
CA LYS A 230 -39.04 6.49 29.49
C LYS A 230 -40.43 6.75 28.90
N ILE A 231 -40.65 6.43 27.62
CA ILE A 231 -41.95 6.63 26.94
C ILE A 231 -42.76 5.30 26.90
N GLY A 232 -42.12 4.15 27.06
CA GLY A 232 -42.74 2.81 26.97
C GLY A 232 -43.37 2.24 28.25
N MET A 233 -43.48 3.00 29.35
CA MET A 233 -44.15 2.54 30.59
C MET A 233 -45.67 2.80 30.64
N SER A 234 -46.33 2.95 29.49
CA SER A 234 -47.79 2.94 29.43
C SER A 234 -48.26 2.08 28.26
N HIS A 235 -49.12 1.11 28.58
CA HIS A 235 -49.81 0.16 27.71
C HIS A 235 -49.14 -1.21 27.46
N GLY A 236 -49.66 -2.21 28.19
CA GLY A 236 -50.41 -3.29 27.53
C GLY A 236 -49.65 -4.55 27.16
N LYS A 237 -49.80 -5.59 27.99
CA LYS A 237 -49.48 -7.00 27.74
C LYS A 237 -49.98 -7.48 26.36
N VAL A 238 -49.14 -8.21 25.61
CA VAL A 238 -49.59 -9.38 24.80
C VAL A 238 -48.50 -10.46 24.79
N SER A 239 -48.92 -11.67 25.13
CA SER A 239 -48.20 -12.95 25.17
C SER A 239 -48.19 -13.64 23.81
N LEU A 240 -47.22 -14.54 23.53
CA LEU A 240 -47.26 -15.78 22.72
C LEU A 240 -45.87 -16.03 22.10
N ARG A 241 -45.33 -17.25 21.89
CA ARG A 241 -45.44 -18.60 22.47
C ARG A 241 -44.21 -19.33 21.89
N LYS A 242 -43.51 -20.10 22.72
CA LYS A 242 -42.34 -20.95 22.37
C LYS A 242 -42.68 -22.01 21.31
N HIS A 243 -41.70 -22.37 20.46
CA HIS A 243 -41.51 -23.77 20.03
C HIS A 243 -40.03 -24.13 19.79
N ARG A 244 -39.64 -25.31 20.30
CA ARG A 244 -38.34 -26.02 20.20
C ARG A 244 -38.32 -26.94 18.97
N MET A 245 -37.12 -27.28 18.45
CA MET A 245 -36.52 -28.65 18.37
C MET A 245 -35.25 -28.65 17.50
N PHE A 246 -34.06 -28.99 18.02
CA PHE A 246 -33.36 -30.31 17.99
C PHE A 246 -32.91 -30.80 16.59
N HIS A 247 -31.60 -30.94 16.33
CA HIS A 247 -30.85 -32.21 16.42
C HIS A 247 -29.36 -32.07 16.02
N ALA A 248 -28.53 -32.95 16.59
CA ALA A 248 -27.07 -33.04 16.47
C ALA A 248 -26.59 -33.99 15.35
N SER A 249 -25.31 -33.87 14.93
CA SER A 249 -24.43 -35.03 14.67
C SER A 249 -22.95 -34.66 14.59
N ARG A 250 -22.13 -35.62 15.03
CA ARG A 250 -20.69 -35.62 15.33
C ARG A 250 -19.99 -36.54 14.33
N ILE A 251 -18.83 -36.18 13.79
CA ILE A 251 -17.89 -37.10 13.13
C ILE A 251 -16.44 -36.76 13.57
N SER A 252 -15.67 -37.83 13.79
CA SER A 252 -14.35 -37.93 14.41
C SER A 252 -13.16 -37.96 13.43
N HIS A 253 -12.02 -37.43 13.89
CA HIS A 253 -10.59 -37.81 13.68
C HIS A 253 -10.07 -38.28 12.29
N SER A 254 -9.04 -37.60 11.74
CA SER A 254 -7.61 -37.99 11.85
C SER A 254 -6.71 -37.44 10.72
N GLN A 255 -5.47 -37.06 11.08
CA GLN A 255 -4.24 -36.96 10.27
C GLN A 255 -4.14 -35.93 9.11
N ALA A 256 -3.35 -34.87 9.30
CA ALA A 256 -2.23 -34.48 8.41
C ALA A 256 -1.56 -33.19 8.90
N ASP A 257 -0.42 -33.37 9.56
CA ASP A 257 0.55 -32.34 9.96
C ASP A 257 1.35 -31.82 8.74
N SER A 258 1.94 -30.63 8.89
CA SER A 258 3.11 -30.07 8.18
C SER A 258 2.98 -29.13 6.95
N ASN A 259 1.80 -28.76 6.46
CA ASN A 259 1.68 -27.78 5.34
C ASN A 259 1.09 -26.40 5.72
N HIS A 260 0.84 -26.14 7.01
CA HIS A 260 0.07 -24.96 7.43
C HIS A 260 0.90 -23.74 7.87
N GLN A 261 2.23 -23.81 7.90
CA GLN A 261 3.06 -22.64 8.26
C GLN A 261 3.52 -21.78 7.08
N GLU A 262 3.67 -22.32 5.86
CA GLU A 262 4.13 -21.50 4.72
C GLU A 262 3.02 -20.62 4.10
N VAL A 263 1.75 -20.97 4.31
CA VAL A 263 0.62 -20.20 3.75
C VAL A 263 0.27 -18.97 4.60
N SER A 264 0.64 -18.96 5.89
CA SER A 264 0.26 -17.91 6.84
C SER A 264 1.01 -16.60 6.63
N ILE A 265 2.28 -16.65 6.22
CA ILE A 265 3.11 -15.45 6.01
C ILE A 265 2.76 -14.74 4.70
N ILE A 266 2.46 -15.50 3.64
CA ILE A 266 2.05 -14.94 2.34
C ILE A 266 0.68 -14.27 2.44
N HIS A 267 -0.25 -14.86 3.21
CA HIS A 267 -1.56 -14.25 3.44
C HIS A 267 -1.48 -12.98 4.28
N TRP A 268 -0.55 -12.90 5.23
CA TRP A 268 -0.33 -11.70 6.05
C TRP A 268 0.29 -10.53 5.25
N LEU A 269 1.25 -10.82 4.36
CA LEU A 269 1.89 -9.80 3.50
C LEU A 269 0.95 -9.26 2.40
N VAL A 270 0.04 -10.09 1.88
CA VAL A 270 -0.99 -9.63 0.93
C VAL A 270 -2.05 -8.77 1.62
N SER A 271 -2.35 -9.02 2.90
CA SER A 271 -3.24 -8.18 3.71
C SER A 271 -2.62 -6.82 4.07
N ALA A 272 -1.29 -6.69 4.14
CA ALA A 272 -0.61 -5.42 4.42
C ALA A 272 -0.67 -4.42 3.25
N LEU A 273 -1.02 -4.86 2.04
CA LEU A 273 -1.12 -4.03 0.83
C LEU A 273 -2.57 -3.68 0.42
N SER A 274 -3.56 -3.95 1.28
CA SER A 274 -4.96 -3.61 1.00
C SER A 274 -5.55 -2.80 2.17
N PRO A 275 -5.88 -1.50 2.00
CA PRO A 275 -6.39 -0.65 3.08
C PRO A 275 -7.82 -0.98 3.58
N SER A 276 -8.34 -2.19 3.33
CA SER A 276 -9.78 -2.46 3.42
C SER A 276 -10.15 -3.80 4.04
N VAL A 277 -9.49 -4.27 5.12
CA VAL A 277 -10.07 -5.30 6.01
C VAL A 277 -9.54 -5.14 7.45
N MET A 278 -10.14 -4.25 8.23
CA MET A 278 -10.14 -4.34 9.71
C MET A 278 -11.42 -3.68 10.26
N ALA A 279 -12.56 -4.23 9.86
CA ALA A 279 -13.79 -4.13 10.62
C ALA A 279 -14.48 -5.48 10.58
N MET A 280 -14.89 -5.97 11.76
CA MET A 280 -15.47 -7.28 12.04
C MET A 280 -14.47 -8.40 12.31
N GLU A 281 -14.00 -8.49 13.56
CA GLU A 281 -14.20 -9.70 14.39
C GLU A 281 -13.92 -9.36 15.86
N ASP A 282 -14.90 -8.71 16.50
CA ASP A 282 -15.10 -8.83 17.96
C ASP A 282 -16.11 -9.96 18.16
N GLY A 283 -15.67 -11.07 18.76
CA GLY A 283 -16.61 -12.14 19.10
C GLY A 283 -15.98 -13.46 19.50
N SER A 284 -15.58 -13.56 20.78
CA SER A 284 -15.48 -14.79 21.58
C SER A 284 -14.32 -15.76 21.32
N GLY A 285 -13.56 -16.06 22.38
CA GLY A 285 -12.60 -17.17 22.38
C GLY A 285 -11.63 -17.17 23.57
N SER A 286 -12.11 -17.65 24.72
CA SER A 286 -11.33 -17.91 25.93
C SER A 286 -10.48 -19.18 25.78
N PHE A 287 -9.21 -19.19 26.24
CA PHE A 287 -8.57 -20.18 27.14
C PHE A 287 -7.04 -20.27 26.97
N CYS A 288 -6.37 -20.28 28.14
CA CYS A 288 -5.00 -20.72 28.49
C CYS A 288 -3.79 -19.95 27.93
#